data_AF-E0STM4-F1
#
_entry.id   AF-E0STM4-F1
#
_cell.length_a   1.000
_cell.length_b   1.000
_cell.length_c   1.000
_cell.angle_alpha   90.00
_cell.angle_beta   90.00
_cell.angle_gamma   90.00
#
_symmetry.space_group_name_H-M   'P 1'
#
loop_
_entity.id
_entity.type
_entity.pdbx_description
1 polymer ?
#
loop_
_entity_poly.entity_id
_entity_poly.type
_entity_poly.pdbx_seq_one_letter_code
_entity_poly.pdbx_strand_id
1 'polypeptide(L)'
;MDNLNTVTKILSEIGRAVSSVLSIALGISIPVGFVAVAIQLTYKMWRRSIFDLSIDELRRERIRTGEDLKRLEEELKYLEGLKDRCGSSAECEHLVIRITSLKEQLNTLRYKLYAIDIIEFVKDHERLFKEHLGNDVWRKLIENPDKFGEEVDKRLPEINLEALRGIASQLISELGVEREKPREAEKEIVKIEKVVEEKPLAKPQPSTIVIDQRLLIEGSVDEWLNLLKEALSSGASIKLPDISPSKYIKARGFRNLLIALLRSDLGEYSVSQLFREEKQIGKIASLIIELKEGSVRVKPTDSKRADMDSIIETLTGGEISEKREYTEGDMQYIVYTYRFKDHEEKERSITKTIVKDLSGKAREVIYKLID
;
A
#
# COMPACT_ATOMS: atom_id res chain seq x y z
N MET A 1 38.28 -9.95 24.99
CA MET A 1 38.75 -10.22 23.62
C MET A 1 37.54 -10.56 22.75
N ASP A 2 36.43 -9.79 22.86
CA ASP A 2 35.09 -10.25 22.42
C ASP A 2 34.26 -9.25 21.60
N ASN A 3 34.79 -8.06 21.30
CA ASN A 3 34.10 -7.09 20.43
C ASN A 3 34.59 -7.14 18.97
N LEU A 4 35.80 -7.64 18.72
CA LEU A 4 36.33 -7.75 17.35
C LEU A 4 35.64 -8.87 16.57
N ASN A 5 35.43 -10.04 17.19
CA ASN A 5 34.77 -11.20 16.57
C ASN A 5 33.29 -10.95 16.23
N THR A 6 32.57 -10.14 17.01
CA THR A 6 31.17 -9.79 16.75
C THR A 6 31.04 -8.82 15.57
N VAL A 7 31.94 -7.85 15.47
CA VAL A 7 32.01 -6.92 14.33
C VAL A 7 32.45 -7.65 13.05
N THR A 8 33.42 -8.57 13.11
CA THR A 8 33.82 -9.38 11.93
C THR A 8 32.72 -10.36 11.50
N LYS A 9 31.91 -10.88 12.45
CA LYS A 9 30.78 -11.76 12.16
C LYS A 9 29.60 -11.00 11.54
N ILE A 10 29.29 -9.81 12.04
CA ILE A 10 28.31 -8.89 11.44
C ILE A 10 28.78 -8.44 10.04
N LEU A 11 30.06 -8.11 9.85
CA LEU A 11 30.65 -7.81 8.54
C LEU A 11 30.64 -9.02 7.58
N SER A 12 30.74 -10.25 8.10
CA SER A 12 30.63 -11.49 7.29
C SER A 12 29.19 -11.90 6.96
N GLU A 13 28.22 -11.53 7.80
CA GLU A 13 26.79 -11.79 7.58
C GLU A 13 26.15 -10.71 6.68
N ILE A 14 26.59 -9.45 6.80
CA ILE A 14 26.48 -8.41 5.74
C ILE A 14 27.08 -8.96 4.43
N GLY A 15 28.21 -9.67 4.54
CA GLY A 15 28.90 -10.40 3.47
C GLY A 15 28.12 -11.57 2.84
N ARG A 16 27.00 -12.04 3.42
CA ARG A 16 26.17 -13.12 2.85
C ARG A 16 24.81 -12.66 2.36
N ALA A 17 24.19 -11.68 3.02
CA ALA A 17 22.91 -11.12 2.59
C ALA A 17 23.05 -10.11 1.43
N VAL A 18 24.21 -9.45 1.31
CA VAL A 18 24.50 -8.51 0.22
C VAL A 18 25.58 -9.03 -0.74
N SER A 19 26.48 -9.94 -0.33
CA SER A 19 27.72 -10.19 -1.09
C SER A 19 27.80 -11.46 -1.96
N SER A 20 27.00 -12.52 -1.80
CA SER A 20 27.31 -13.77 -2.53
C SER A 20 26.77 -13.87 -3.97
N VAL A 21 25.90 -12.95 -4.42
CA VAL A 21 25.38 -12.98 -5.81
C VAL A 21 25.62 -11.65 -6.56
N LEU A 22 25.53 -10.50 -5.88
CA LEU A 22 25.80 -9.19 -6.49
C LEU A 22 27.31 -8.88 -6.66
N SER A 23 28.18 -9.33 -5.76
CA SER A 23 29.64 -9.12 -5.90
C SER A 23 30.27 -10.06 -6.94
N ILE A 24 29.74 -11.28 -7.13
CA ILE A 24 30.36 -12.30 -7.99
C ILE A 24 29.94 -12.13 -9.47
N ALA A 25 28.74 -11.63 -9.75
CA ALA A 25 28.26 -11.45 -11.13
C ALA A 25 28.50 -10.04 -11.70
N LEU A 26 28.60 -8.98 -10.87
CA LEU A 26 28.58 -7.59 -11.35
C LEU A 26 29.58 -6.62 -10.69
N GLY A 27 30.35 -7.03 -9.68
CA GLY A 27 31.44 -6.20 -9.12
C GLY A 27 30.99 -4.95 -8.35
N ILE A 28 29.86 -4.99 -7.64
CA ILE A 28 29.21 -3.82 -7.04
C ILE A 28 29.44 -3.71 -5.51
N SER A 29 29.78 -2.51 -5.02
CA SER A 29 30.05 -2.18 -3.60
C SER A 29 28.78 -1.91 -2.75
N ILE A 30 28.89 -2.08 -1.43
CA ILE A 30 27.82 -1.94 -0.40
C ILE A 30 26.88 -0.72 -0.60
N PRO A 31 27.36 0.49 -0.96
CA PRO A 31 26.48 1.65 -1.16
C PRO A 31 25.44 1.46 -2.27
N VAL A 32 25.75 0.68 -3.32
CA VAL A 32 24.78 0.40 -4.40
C VAL A 32 23.69 -0.54 -3.92
N GLY A 33 24.03 -1.58 -3.17
CA GLY A 33 23.06 -2.53 -2.64
C GLY A 33 22.06 -1.85 -1.70
N PHE A 34 22.55 -0.94 -0.86
CA PHE A 34 21.71 -0.14 0.03
C PHE A 34 20.74 0.77 -0.74
N VAL A 35 21.22 1.47 -1.77
CA VAL A 35 20.38 2.32 -2.65
C VAL A 35 19.37 1.47 -3.43
N ALA A 36 19.76 0.30 -3.94
CA ALA A 36 18.86 -0.61 -4.64
C ALA A 36 17.72 -1.12 -3.73
N VAL A 37 18.01 -1.42 -2.47
CA VAL A 37 16.98 -1.78 -1.47
C VAL A 37 16.02 -0.62 -1.23
N ALA A 38 16.51 0.61 -1.10
CA ALA A 38 15.65 1.78 -0.93
C ALA A 38 14.73 2.02 -2.15
N ILE A 39 15.27 1.90 -3.37
CA ILE A 39 14.50 2.00 -4.61
C ILE A 39 13.40 0.93 -4.64
N GLN A 40 13.75 -0.32 -4.33
CA GLN A 40 12.79 -1.42 -4.36
C GLN A 40 11.73 -1.34 -3.25
N LEU A 41 12.10 -0.91 -2.05
CA LEU A 41 11.14 -0.63 -0.97
C LEU A 41 10.16 0.47 -1.39
N THR A 42 10.65 1.54 -2.02
CA THR A 42 9.80 2.62 -2.52
C THR A 42 8.82 2.09 -3.56
N TYR A 43 9.31 1.30 -4.52
CA TYR A 43 8.48 0.72 -5.56
C TYR A 43 7.42 -0.25 -5.00
N LYS A 44 7.77 -1.09 -4.02
CA LYS A 44 6.81 -2.02 -3.41
C LYS A 44 5.71 -1.32 -2.63
N MET A 45 6.05 -0.24 -1.93
CA MET A 45 5.14 0.42 -1.00
C MET A 45 4.27 1.49 -1.68
N TRP A 46 4.80 2.20 -2.69
CA TRP A 46 4.10 3.29 -3.36
C TRP A 46 3.94 3.11 -4.87
N ARG A 47 4.49 2.04 -5.46
CA ARG A 47 4.48 1.78 -6.93
C ARG A 47 5.04 2.95 -7.75
N ARG A 48 5.95 3.70 -7.14
CA ARG A 48 6.57 4.91 -7.69
C ARG A 48 8.08 4.81 -7.60
N SER A 49 8.76 5.62 -8.41
CA SER A 49 10.20 5.81 -8.24
C SER A 49 10.48 6.52 -6.93
N ILE A 50 11.63 6.23 -6.31
CA ILE A 50 12.10 6.94 -5.11
C ILE A 50 12.24 8.45 -5.34
N PHE A 51 12.36 8.90 -6.61
CA PHE A 51 12.46 10.32 -6.97
C PHE A 51 11.09 11.01 -7.10
N ASP A 52 10.04 10.25 -7.42
CA ASP A 52 8.67 10.79 -7.57
C ASP A 52 7.99 11.01 -6.22
N LEU A 53 8.50 10.35 -5.17
CA LEU A 53 7.98 10.47 -3.82
C LEU A 53 8.62 11.68 -3.13
N SER A 54 7.83 12.68 -2.73
CA SER A 54 8.37 13.84 -2.01
C SER A 54 8.78 13.48 -0.58
N ILE A 55 9.77 14.20 -0.03
CA ILE A 55 10.17 14.06 1.38
C ILE A 55 8.99 14.35 2.32
N ASP A 56 8.13 15.30 1.96
CA ASP A 56 6.94 15.64 2.75
C ASP A 56 5.89 14.52 2.75
N GLU A 57 5.72 13.80 1.64
CA GLU A 57 4.89 12.59 1.60
C GLU A 57 5.46 11.49 2.51
N LEU A 58 6.77 11.23 2.46
CA LEU A 58 7.43 10.27 3.35
C LEU A 58 7.25 10.64 4.82
N ARG A 59 7.37 11.92 5.17
CA ARG A 59 7.20 12.42 6.54
C ARG A 59 5.75 12.30 7.01
N ARG A 60 4.77 12.65 6.18
CA ARG A 60 3.34 12.44 6.49
C ARG A 60 3.05 10.96 6.73
N GLU A 61 3.58 10.09 5.89
CA GLU A 61 3.37 8.66 6.02
C GLU A 61 4.06 8.08 7.27
N ARG A 62 5.24 8.60 7.65
CA ARG A 62 5.91 8.27 8.92
C ARG A 62 5.04 8.65 10.11
N ILE A 63 4.52 9.88 10.14
CA ILE A 63 3.68 10.38 11.24
C ILE A 63 2.46 9.49 11.39
N ARG A 64 1.72 9.27 10.30
CA ARG A 64 0.53 8.42 10.28
C ARG A 64 0.83 7.00 10.77
N THR A 65 1.89 6.39 10.23
CA THR A 65 2.30 5.03 10.63
C THR A 65 2.70 4.98 12.10
N GLY A 66 3.32 6.04 12.63
CA GLY A 66 3.68 6.16 14.05
C GLY A 66 2.47 6.33 14.98
N GLU A 67 1.44 7.06 14.55
CA GLU A 67 0.17 7.17 15.29
C GLU A 67 -0.57 5.84 15.35
N ASP A 68 -0.67 5.15 14.20
CA ASP A 68 -1.28 3.82 14.12
C ASP A 68 -0.51 2.80 14.99
N LEU A 69 0.83 2.87 14.99
CA LEU A 69 1.68 2.03 15.83
C LEU A 69 1.36 2.24 17.31
N LYS A 70 1.37 3.49 17.80
CA LYS A 70 1.05 3.81 19.21
C LYS A 70 -0.33 3.30 19.61
N ARG A 71 -1.34 3.53 18.77
CA ARG A 71 -2.71 3.09 19.02
C ARG A 71 -2.78 1.56 19.17
N LEU A 72 -2.14 0.82 18.26
CA LEU A 72 -2.13 -0.65 18.32
C LEU A 72 -1.28 -1.15 19.51
N GLU A 73 -0.19 -0.49 19.88
CA GLU A 73 0.59 -0.87 21.07
C GLU A 73 -0.23 -0.73 22.36
N GLU A 74 -1.05 0.31 22.47
CA GLU A 74 -1.99 0.47 23.58
C GLU A 74 -3.07 -0.61 23.59
N GLU A 75 -3.63 -0.96 22.43
CA GLU A 75 -4.60 -2.05 22.29
C GLU A 75 -3.97 -3.40 22.68
N LEU A 76 -2.74 -3.68 22.23
CA LEU A 76 -2.01 -4.89 22.59
C LEU A 76 -1.85 -5.00 24.10
N LYS A 77 -1.36 -3.94 24.74
CA LYS A 77 -1.12 -3.89 26.18
C LYS A 77 -2.41 -4.12 26.97
N TYR A 78 -3.52 -3.57 26.49
CA TYR A 78 -4.83 -3.81 27.10
C TYR A 78 -5.28 -5.26 26.98
N LEU A 79 -5.17 -5.86 25.78
CA LEU A 79 -5.57 -7.24 25.52
C LEU A 79 -4.69 -8.25 26.26
N GLU A 80 -3.38 -8.01 26.34
CA GLU A 80 -2.46 -8.84 27.15
C GLU A 80 -2.84 -8.79 28.62
N GLY A 81 -3.18 -7.61 29.16
CA GLY A 81 -3.69 -7.49 30.53
C GLY A 81 -5.06 -8.17 30.76
N LEU A 82 -5.90 -8.30 29.73
CA LEU A 82 -7.14 -9.09 29.81
C LEU A 82 -6.85 -10.60 29.77
N LYS A 83 -5.93 -11.04 28.92
CA LYS A 83 -5.51 -12.44 28.82
C LYS A 83 -5.00 -12.96 30.16
N ASP A 84 -4.19 -12.17 30.87
CA ASP A 84 -3.64 -12.52 32.19
C ASP A 84 -4.74 -12.74 33.25
N ARG A 85 -5.95 -12.17 33.03
CA ARG A 85 -7.10 -12.29 33.93
C ARG A 85 -8.14 -13.33 33.51
N CYS A 86 -8.04 -13.89 32.31
CA CYS A 86 -9.13 -14.65 31.66
C CYS A 86 -9.04 -16.18 31.88
N GLY A 87 -7.92 -16.72 32.40
CA GLY A 87 -7.79 -18.15 32.71
C GLY A 87 -7.87 -19.06 31.46
N SER A 88 -8.41 -20.27 31.59
CA SER A 88 -8.47 -21.28 30.50
C SER A 88 -9.88 -21.44 29.89
N SER A 89 -10.57 -20.34 29.62
CA SER A 89 -11.90 -20.36 28.96
C SER A 89 -11.79 -20.21 27.44
N ALA A 90 -12.84 -20.57 26.70
CA ALA A 90 -12.93 -20.37 25.24
C ALA A 90 -12.83 -18.88 24.82
N GLU A 91 -13.24 -17.94 25.69
CA GLU A 91 -13.04 -16.50 25.48
C GLU A 91 -11.54 -16.13 25.47
N CYS A 92 -10.72 -16.89 26.19
CA CYS A 92 -9.27 -16.71 26.22
C CYS A 92 -8.62 -17.13 24.89
N GLU A 93 -9.16 -18.12 24.18
CA GLU A 93 -8.67 -18.51 22.84
C GLU A 93 -8.88 -17.40 21.80
N HIS A 94 -10.06 -16.76 21.80
CA HIS A 94 -10.34 -15.61 20.92
C HIS A 94 -9.42 -14.41 21.22
N LEU A 95 -9.13 -14.16 22.49
CA LEU A 95 -8.15 -13.16 22.94
C LEU A 95 -6.74 -13.47 22.43
N VAL A 96 -6.30 -14.73 22.51
CA VAL A 96 -4.98 -15.15 22.02
C VAL A 96 -4.86 -14.97 20.50
N ILE A 97 -5.88 -15.33 19.74
CA ILE A 97 -5.91 -15.14 18.28
C ILE A 97 -5.84 -13.64 17.95
N ARG A 98 -6.61 -12.80 18.65
CA ARG A 98 -6.60 -11.34 18.44
C ARG A 98 -5.24 -10.73 18.78
N ILE A 99 -4.63 -11.11 19.91
CA ILE A 99 -3.29 -10.66 20.32
C ILE A 99 -2.25 -11.04 19.27
N THR A 100 -2.32 -12.25 18.72
CA THR A 100 -1.38 -12.74 17.70
C THR A 100 -1.50 -11.91 16.43
N SER A 101 -2.73 -11.73 15.93
CA SER A 101 -2.99 -10.90 14.76
C SER A 101 -2.52 -9.46 14.95
N LEU A 102 -2.70 -8.91 16.15
CA LEU A 102 -2.31 -7.54 16.46
C LEU A 102 -0.78 -7.37 16.56
N LYS A 103 -0.06 -8.39 17.04
CA LYS A 103 1.41 -8.45 16.98
C LYS A 103 1.93 -8.47 15.54
N GLU A 104 1.28 -9.21 14.64
CA GLU A 104 1.63 -9.23 13.21
C GLU A 104 1.40 -7.86 12.54
N GLN A 105 0.30 -7.19 12.88
CA GLN A 105 0.03 -5.82 12.40
C GLN A 105 1.08 -4.83 12.91
N LEU A 106 1.44 -4.91 14.19
CA LEU A 106 2.52 -4.08 14.76
C LEU A 106 3.86 -4.32 14.07
N ASN A 107 4.22 -5.57 13.80
CA ASN A 107 5.44 -5.90 13.05
C ASN A 107 5.40 -5.31 11.63
N THR A 108 4.25 -5.33 10.97
CA THR A 108 4.06 -4.73 9.65
C THR A 108 4.25 -3.22 9.68
N LEU A 109 3.70 -2.53 10.68
CA LEU A 109 3.88 -1.08 10.86
C LEU A 109 5.33 -0.71 11.19
N ARG A 110 6.01 -1.50 12.04
CA ARG A 110 7.44 -1.31 12.32
C ARG A 110 8.29 -1.48 11.06
N TYR A 111 8.01 -2.52 10.28
CA TYR A 111 8.66 -2.74 8.99
C TYR A 111 8.48 -1.54 8.05
N LYS A 112 7.26 -1.01 7.98
CA LYS A 112 6.93 0.19 7.20
C LYS A 112 7.72 1.42 7.66
N LEU A 113 7.83 1.66 8.97
CA LEU A 113 8.65 2.76 9.52
C LEU A 113 10.13 2.61 9.16
N TYR A 114 10.69 1.40 9.28
CA TYR A 114 12.09 1.14 8.92
C TYR A 114 12.35 1.36 7.42
N ALA A 115 11.42 0.95 6.56
CA ALA A 115 11.51 1.20 5.13
C ALA A 115 11.49 2.71 4.81
N ILE A 116 10.56 3.46 5.43
CA ILE A 116 10.49 4.92 5.27
C ILE A 116 11.81 5.58 5.69
N ASP A 117 12.40 5.17 6.81
CA ASP A 117 13.68 5.70 7.29
C ASP A 117 14.84 5.47 6.30
N ILE A 118 14.93 4.28 5.71
CA ILE A 118 15.95 3.94 4.70
C ILE A 118 15.76 4.78 3.43
N ILE A 119 14.50 4.94 2.99
CA ILE A 119 14.16 5.69 1.78
C ILE A 119 14.44 7.17 1.93
N GLU A 120 13.98 7.78 3.02
CA GLU A 120 14.24 9.20 3.30
C GLU A 120 15.74 9.45 3.39
N PHE A 121 16.49 8.53 4.02
CA PHE A 121 17.94 8.64 4.09
C PHE A 121 18.61 8.67 2.71
N VAL A 122 18.26 7.76 1.79
CA VAL A 122 18.80 7.79 0.41
C VAL A 122 18.42 9.07 -0.32
N LYS A 123 17.18 9.56 -0.14
CA LYS A 123 16.72 10.82 -0.76
C LYS A 123 17.46 12.04 -0.24
N ASP A 124 17.57 12.20 1.08
CA ASP A 124 18.23 13.34 1.71
C ASP A 124 19.72 13.43 1.32
N HIS A 125 20.31 12.30 0.92
CA HIS A 125 21.73 12.17 0.61
C HIS A 125 21.98 11.82 -0.86
N GLU A 126 21.02 12.10 -1.75
CA GLU A 126 21.06 11.71 -3.16
C GLU A 126 22.38 12.12 -3.84
N ARG A 127 22.77 13.39 -3.66
CA ARG A 127 23.98 13.94 -4.28
C ARG A 127 25.22 13.15 -3.89
N LEU A 128 25.31 12.78 -2.61
CA LEU A 128 26.47 12.07 -2.07
C LEU A 128 26.51 10.62 -2.58
N PHE A 129 25.38 9.92 -2.61
CA PHE A 129 25.33 8.60 -3.23
C PHE A 129 25.64 8.66 -4.72
N LYS A 130 25.14 9.66 -5.44
CA LYS A 130 25.43 9.86 -6.87
C LYS A 130 26.91 10.13 -7.13
N GLU A 131 27.56 10.92 -6.30
CA GLU A 131 29.02 11.19 -6.34
C GLU A 131 29.83 9.92 -6.04
N HIS A 132 29.44 9.16 -5.02
CA HIS A 132 30.17 7.97 -4.57
C HIS A 132 29.98 6.76 -5.50
N LEU A 133 28.81 6.63 -6.12
CA LEU A 133 28.47 5.55 -7.04
C LEU A 133 28.89 5.84 -8.48
N GLY A 134 29.04 7.11 -8.84
CA GLY A 134 29.23 7.57 -10.20
C GLY A 134 27.91 7.65 -10.98
N ASN A 135 27.83 8.65 -11.86
CA ASN A 135 26.61 8.99 -12.61
C ASN A 135 26.04 7.82 -13.43
N ASP A 136 26.88 6.94 -13.96
CA ASP A 136 26.44 5.84 -14.82
C ASP A 136 25.82 4.68 -14.01
N VAL A 137 26.34 4.40 -12.82
CA VAL A 137 25.77 3.38 -11.91
C VAL A 137 24.48 3.91 -11.29
N TRP A 138 24.50 5.18 -10.84
CA TRP A 138 23.32 5.87 -10.35
C TRP A 138 22.19 5.81 -11.37
N ARG A 139 22.45 6.22 -12.62
CA ARG A 139 21.46 6.20 -13.70
C ARG A 139 20.91 4.80 -13.96
N LYS A 140 21.76 3.77 -13.98
CA LYS A 140 21.33 2.37 -14.17
C LYS A 140 20.38 1.87 -13.07
N LEU A 141 20.62 2.26 -11.81
CA LEU A 141 19.74 1.90 -10.69
C LEU A 141 18.35 2.53 -10.82
N ILE A 142 18.29 3.75 -11.36
CA ILE A 142 17.04 4.49 -11.56
C ILE A 142 16.28 4.01 -12.80
N GLU A 143 16.99 3.76 -13.91
CA GLU A 143 16.39 3.41 -15.20
C GLU A 143 16.02 1.93 -15.33
N ASN A 144 16.59 1.05 -14.50
CA ASN A 144 16.31 -0.39 -14.55
C ASN A 144 15.88 -0.95 -13.17
N PRO A 145 14.86 -0.37 -12.52
CA PRO A 145 14.41 -0.83 -11.21
C PRO A 145 13.95 -2.29 -11.26
N ASP A 146 13.42 -2.76 -12.39
CA ASP A 146 12.98 -4.15 -12.56
C ASP A 146 14.14 -5.17 -12.55
N LYS A 147 15.29 -4.82 -13.18
CA LYS A 147 16.46 -5.72 -13.24
C LYS A 147 17.14 -5.89 -11.88
N PHE A 148 17.21 -4.82 -11.10
CA PHE A 148 17.69 -4.90 -9.73
C PHE A 148 16.62 -5.42 -8.78
N GLY A 149 15.36 -5.10 -9.07
CA GLY A 149 14.18 -5.43 -8.28
C GLY A 149 13.94 -6.92 -8.16
N GLU A 150 14.14 -7.71 -9.21
CA GLU A 150 14.01 -9.18 -9.12
C GLU A 150 15.02 -9.80 -8.14
N GLU A 151 16.25 -9.31 -8.11
CA GLU A 151 17.30 -9.85 -7.24
C GLU A 151 17.17 -9.30 -5.82
N VAL A 152 16.84 -8.02 -5.68
CA VAL A 152 16.49 -7.41 -4.39
C VAL A 152 15.25 -8.09 -3.82
N ASP A 153 14.25 -8.47 -4.61
CA ASP A 153 13.03 -9.13 -4.16
C ASP A 153 13.26 -10.52 -3.59
N LYS A 154 14.21 -11.27 -4.13
CA LYS A 154 14.61 -12.56 -3.57
C LYS A 154 15.28 -12.41 -2.21
N ARG A 155 16.03 -11.33 -2.02
CA ARG A 155 16.84 -11.09 -0.81
C ARG A 155 16.12 -10.27 0.25
N LEU A 156 15.15 -9.45 -0.12
CA LEU A 156 14.40 -8.58 0.79
C LEU A 156 13.78 -9.32 2.00
N PRO A 157 13.25 -10.55 1.85
CA PRO A 157 12.76 -11.33 3.00
C PRO A 157 13.87 -11.78 3.96
N GLU A 158 15.10 -11.90 3.48
CA GLU A 158 16.30 -12.29 4.25
C GLU A 158 16.95 -11.07 4.93
N ILE A 159 16.54 -9.86 4.56
CA ILE A 159 17.12 -8.61 5.03
C ILE A 159 16.39 -8.12 6.27
N ASN A 160 17.14 -7.97 7.37
CA ASN A 160 16.66 -7.27 8.55
C ASN A 160 16.70 -5.74 8.32
N LEU A 161 15.55 -5.12 8.05
CA LEU A 161 15.45 -3.68 7.84
C LEU A 161 15.87 -2.84 9.06
N GLU A 162 15.72 -3.38 10.27
CA GLU A 162 16.18 -2.71 11.49
C GLU A 162 17.72 -2.65 11.52
N ALA A 163 18.39 -3.71 11.09
CA ALA A 163 19.84 -3.72 10.94
C ALA A 163 20.31 -2.78 9.82
N LEU A 164 19.59 -2.72 8.69
CA LEU A 164 19.88 -1.77 7.61
C LEU A 164 19.73 -0.31 8.06
N ARG A 165 18.74 0.00 8.91
CA ARG A 165 18.60 1.32 9.53
C ARG A 165 19.80 1.67 10.41
N GLY A 166 20.33 0.68 11.14
CA GLY A 166 21.59 0.82 11.88
C GLY A 166 22.78 1.13 10.97
N ILE A 167 22.89 0.44 9.83
CA ILE A 167 23.93 0.66 8.82
C ILE A 167 23.78 2.05 8.18
N ALA A 168 22.56 2.50 7.88
CA ALA A 168 22.31 3.86 7.39
C ALA A 168 22.89 4.91 8.34
N SER A 169 22.73 4.69 9.65
CA SER A 169 23.26 5.57 10.69
C SER A 169 24.78 5.53 10.78
N GLN A 170 25.41 4.38 10.50
CA GLN A 170 26.88 4.26 10.44
C GLN A 170 27.45 4.92 9.18
N LEU A 171 26.79 4.76 8.03
CA LEU A 171 27.18 5.40 6.77
C LEU A 171 27.19 6.93 6.90
N ILE A 172 26.27 7.53 7.66
CA ILE A 172 26.29 8.97 8.00
C ILE A 172 27.62 9.36 8.66
N SER A 173 28.05 8.57 9.64
CA SER A 173 29.29 8.84 10.38
C SER A 173 30.54 8.64 9.53
N GLU A 174 30.55 7.65 8.64
CA GLU A 174 31.70 7.34 7.78
C GLU A 174 31.81 8.27 6.56
N LEU A 175 30.67 8.70 6.03
CA LEU A 175 30.59 9.64 4.90
C LEU A 175 30.69 11.11 5.35
N GLY A 176 30.84 11.35 6.66
CA GLY A 176 31.05 12.68 7.24
C GLY A 176 29.83 13.60 7.09
N VAL A 177 28.63 13.04 7.04
CA VAL A 177 27.41 13.83 6.85
C VAL A 177 26.84 14.25 8.19
N GLU A 178 26.74 15.56 8.45
CA GLU A 178 25.86 16.03 9.51
C GLU A 178 24.42 15.79 9.05
N ARG A 179 23.71 14.91 9.75
CA ARG A 179 22.26 14.87 9.65
C ARG A 179 21.80 16.30 9.96
N GLU A 180 21.22 17.01 9.01
CA GLU A 180 20.34 18.11 9.38
C GLU A 180 19.35 17.46 10.33
N LYS A 181 19.40 17.86 11.61
CA LYS A 181 18.36 17.46 12.55
C LYS A 181 17.06 17.73 11.82
N PRO A 182 16.10 16.78 11.79
CA PRO A 182 14.81 17.03 11.18
C PRO A 182 14.39 18.39 11.69
N ARG A 183 14.31 19.39 10.80
CA ARG A 183 13.97 20.75 11.21
C ARG A 183 12.77 20.57 12.11
N GLU A 184 12.95 20.99 13.35
CA GLU A 184 11.87 21.14 14.29
C GLU A 184 10.84 22.01 13.59
N ALA A 185 9.88 21.39 12.92
CA ALA A 185 8.50 21.84 12.93
C ALA A 185 7.99 21.60 14.36
N GLU A 186 8.70 22.20 15.32
CA GLU A 186 8.21 22.48 16.64
C GLU A 186 7.10 23.50 16.46
N LYS A 187 5.90 23.08 16.85
CA LYS A 187 4.90 23.93 17.50
C LYS A 187 4.31 25.03 16.62
N GLU A 188 3.59 24.65 15.57
CA GLU A 188 2.35 25.35 15.26
C GLU A 188 1.23 24.32 15.14
N ILE A 189 0.11 24.61 15.82
CA ILE A 189 -1.05 23.73 16.07
C ILE A 189 -0.92 22.80 17.29
N VAL A 190 -0.75 23.36 18.50
CA VAL A 190 -1.66 23.10 19.65
C VAL A 190 -1.56 24.31 20.60
N LYS A 191 -2.31 25.38 20.30
CA LYS A 191 -2.92 26.19 21.35
C LYS A 191 -4.43 25.93 21.25
N ILE A 192 -4.84 24.75 21.71
CA ILE A 192 -6.22 24.59 22.16
C ILE A 192 -6.16 24.81 23.66
N GLU A 193 -6.90 25.82 24.08
CA GLU A 193 -7.07 26.26 25.45
C GLU A 193 -7.38 25.08 26.37
N LYS A 194 -6.92 25.17 27.62
CA LYS A 194 -7.42 24.37 28.72
C LYS A 194 -8.95 24.49 28.76
N VAL A 195 -9.63 23.48 28.26
CA VAL A 195 -11.01 23.20 28.63
C VAL A 195 -10.95 22.01 29.57
N VAL A 196 -11.29 22.32 30.83
CA VAL A 196 -11.88 21.49 31.89
C VAL A 196 -11.75 19.96 31.69
N GLU A 197 -11.22 19.28 32.71
CA GLU A 197 -11.36 17.82 32.89
C GLU A 197 -12.82 17.40 32.76
N GLU A 198 -13.23 17.04 31.55
CA GLU A 198 -14.39 16.18 31.36
C GLU A 198 -13.96 14.75 31.64
N LYS A 199 -14.77 14.08 32.48
CA LYS A 199 -14.68 12.64 32.76
C LYS A 199 -14.38 11.88 31.48
N PRO A 200 -13.58 10.79 31.53
CA PRO A 200 -13.25 10.00 30.36
C PRO A 200 -14.54 9.61 29.63
N LEU A 201 -14.77 10.24 28.47
CA LEU A 201 -15.73 9.76 27.49
C LEU A 201 -15.34 8.32 27.19
N ALA A 202 -16.28 7.40 27.42
CA ALA A 202 -16.13 6.00 27.06
C ALA A 202 -15.63 5.93 25.61
N LYS A 203 -14.48 5.27 25.39
CA LYS A 203 -13.97 4.99 24.05
C LYS A 203 -15.11 4.37 23.23
N PRO A 204 -15.44 4.89 22.02
CA PRO A 204 -16.41 4.22 21.17
C PRO A 204 -15.85 2.83 20.87
N GLN A 205 -16.62 1.80 21.20
CA GLN A 205 -16.41 0.47 20.61
C GLN A 205 -16.37 0.67 19.08
N PRO A 206 -15.54 -0.07 18.32
CA PRO A 206 -15.62 -0.01 16.87
C PRO A 206 -17.05 -0.40 16.48
N SER A 207 -17.86 0.59 16.11
CA SER A 207 -19.23 0.36 15.67
C SER A 207 -19.15 -0.30 14.31
N THR A 208 -19.93 -1.35 14.10
CA THR A 208 -20.11 -1.93 12.78
C THR A 208 -21.46 -1.46 12.28
N ILE A 209 -21.47 -0.78 11.14
CA ILE A 209 -22.69 -0.44 10.44
C ILE A 209 -23.05 -1.64 9.58
N VAL A 210 -24.09 -2.36 10.00
CA VAL A 210 -24.66 -3.46 9.22
C VAL A 210 -25.68 -2.87 8.28
N ILE A 211 -25.41 -2.95 6.98
CA ILE A 211 -26.32 -2.41 5.96
C ILE A 211 -27.46 -3.40 5.70
N ASP A 212 -28.61 -2.90 5.27
CA ASP A 212 -29.72 -3.75 4.85
C ASP A 212 -29.44 -4.37 3.46
N GLN A 213 -30.18 -5.45 3.13
CA GLN A 213 -30.08 -6.06 1.79
C GLN A 213 -30.55 -5.11 0.68
N ARG A 214 -31.49 -4.21 1.01
CA ARG A 214 -32.04 -3.22 0.08
C ARG A 214 -30.95 -2.32 -0.48
N LEU A 215 -30.00 -1.86 0.34
CA LEU A 215 -28.92 -0.97 -0.09
C LEU A 215 -27.99 -1.66 -1.10
N LEU A 216 -27.69 -2.95 -0.91
CA LEU A 216 -26.91 -3.72 -1.87
C LEU A 216 -27.64 -4.01 -3.18
N ILE A 217 -28.97 -4.14 -3.14
CA ILE A 217 -29.76 -4.52 -4.31
C ILE A 217 -30.19 -3.27 -5.10
N GLU A 218 -30.61 -2.21 -4.41
CA GLU A 218 -31.31 -1.06 -4.97
C GLU A 218 -30.73 0.30 -4.57
N GLY A 219 -29.79 0.33 -3.61
CA GLY A 219 -29.25 1.58 -3.04
C GLY A 219 -28.77 2.56 -4.09
N SER A 220 -29.15 3.83 -3.93
CA SER A 220 -28.70 4.93 -4.79
C SER A 220 -27.24 5.31 -4.51
N VAL A 221 -26.62 6.03 -5.46
CA VAL A 221 -25.24 6.52 -5.28
C VAL A 221 -25.14 7.48 -4.10
N ASP A 222 -26.15 8.33 -3.89
CA ASP A 222 -26.17 9.29 -2.78
C ASP A 222 -26.33 8.59 -1.42
N GLU A 223 -27.16 7.54 -1.32
CA GLU A 223 -27.24 6.71 -0.12
C GLU A 223 -25.89 6.08 0.22
N TRP A 224 -25.17 5.56 -0.79
CA TRP A 224 -23.83 5.01 -0.60
C TRP A 224 -22.81 6.07 -0.18
N LEU A 225 -22.80 7.24 -0.81
CA LEU A 225 -21.90 8.34 -0.44
C LEU A 225 -22.14 8.81 0.99
N ASN A 226 -23.40 8.92 1.41
CA ASN A 226 -23.75 9.30 2.78
C ASN A 226 -23.28 8.23 3.78
N LEU A 227 -23.54 6.95 3.49
CA LEU A 227 -23.10 5.84 4.34
C LEU A 227 -21.57 5.81 4.48
N LEU A 228 -20.84 5.95 3.37
CA LEU A 228 -19.36 5.96 3.40
C LEU A 228 -18.84 7.11 4.27
N LYS A 229 -19.44 8.31 4.15
CA LYS A 229 -19.08 9.47 4.98
C LYS A 229 -19.41 9.26 6.45
N GLU A 230 -20.58 8.71 6.76
CA GLU A 230 -21.02 8.39 8.12
C GLU A 230 -20.08 7.38 8.77
N ALA A 231 -19.77 6.29 8.06
CA ALA A 231 -18.87 5.24 8.52
C ALA A 231 -17.46 5.77 8.79
N LEU A 232 -16.94 6.66 7.93
CA LEU A 232 -15.64 7.29 8.15
C LEU A 232 -15.65 8.23 9.36
N SER A 233 -16.69 9.06 9.47
CA SER A 233 -16.81 10.05 10.55
C SER A 233 -16.96 9.39 11.92
N SER A 234 -17.61 8.23 11.96
CA SER A 234 -17.81 7.42 13.18
C SER A 234 -16.70 6.39 13.42
N GLY A 235 -15.73 6.24 12.51
CA GLY A 235 -14.70 5.20 12.58
C GLY A 235 -15.25 3.77 12.48
N ALA A 236 -16.44 3.61 11.91
CA ALA A 236 -17.16 2.35 11.80
C ALA A 236 -16.71 1.54 10.58
N SER A 237 -16.73 0.21 10.71
CA SER A 237 -16.67 -0.68 9.54
C SER A 237 -18.06 -0.96 9.00
N ILE A 238 -18.17 -1.14 7.69
CA ILE A 238 -19.37 -1.54 6.99
C ILE A 238 -19.35 -3.06 6.86
N LYS A 239 -20.42 -3.69 7.34
CA LYS A 239 -20.66 -5.13 7.18
C LYS A 239 -21.83 -5.36 6.25
N LEU A 240 -21.64 -6.23 5.27
CA LEU A 240 -22.69 -6.62 4.35
C LEU A 240 -23.62 -7.64 5.03
N PRO A 241 -24.92 -7.63 4.71
CA PRO A 241 -25.82 -8.69 5.10
C PRO A 241 -25.38 -10.01 4.45
N ASP A 242 -25.66 -11.13 5.12
CA ASP A 242 -25.29 -12.47 4.66
C ASP A 242 -26.16 -12.89 3.45
N ILE A 243 -25.78 -12.41 2.28
CA ILE A 243 -26.38 -12.74 0.99
C ILE A 243 -25.30 -13.24 0.04
N SER A 244 -25.62 -14.29 -0.72
CA SER A 244 -24.69 -14.84 -1.72
C SER A 244 -24.24 -13.75 -2.70
N PRO A 245 -22.94 -13.61 -3.00
CA PRO A 245 -22.41 -12.64 -3.97
C PRO A 245 -23.11 -12.66 -5.32
N SER A 246 -23.54 -13.85 -5.78
CA SER A 246 -24.31 -14.01 -7.02
C SER A 246 -25.63 -13.24 -7.05
N LYS A 247 -26.20 -12.89 -5.89
CA LYS A 247 -27.48 -12.17 -5.77
C LYS A 247 -27.33 -10.65 -5.86
N TYR A 248 -26.17 -10.09 -5.52
CA TYR A 248 -26.00 -8.64 -5.48
C TYR A 248 -24.93 -8.09 -6.43
N ILE A 249 -23.98 -8.90 -6.92
CA ILE A 249 -22.92 -8.41 -7.82
C ILE A 249 -23.49 -7.78 -9.10
N LYS A 250 -24.61 -8.32 -9.62
CA LYS A 250 -25.30 -7.74 -10.79
C LYS A 250 -26.41 -6.75 -10.43
N ALA A 251 -26.61 -6.48 -9.15
CA ALA A 251 -27.68 -5.62 -8.69
C ALA A 251 -27.29 -4.14 -8.82
N ARG A 252 -28.32 -3.29 -8.96
CA ARG A 252 -28.15 -1.85 -9.16
C ARG A 252 -27.44 -1.19 -7.97
N GLY A 253 -27.75 -1.62 -6.75
CA GLY A 253 -27.14 -1.11 -5.53
C GLY A 253 -25.63 -1.32 -5.49
N PHE A 254 -25.16 -2.51 -5.85
CA PHE A 254 -23.72 -2.79 -5.92
C PHE A 254 -23.02 -1.98 -7.02
N ARG A 255 -23.62 -1.86 -8.22
CA ARG A 255 -23.11 -0.94 -9.26
C ARG A 255 -22.99 0.49 -8.73
N ASN A 256 -24.00 0.96 -8.00
CA ASN A 256 -24.02 2.30 -7.44
C ASN A 256 -22.97 2.50 -6.33
N LEU A 257 -22.63 1.46 -5.56
CA LEU A 257 -21.47 1.49 -4.64
C LEU A 257 -20.17 1.74 -5.41
N LEU A 258 -19.94 1.03 -6.52
CA LEU A 258 -18.73 1.24 -7.33
C LEU A 258 -18.64 2.68 -7.87
N ILE A 259 -19.78 3.24 -8.31
CA ILE A 259 -19.85 4.64 -8.75
C ILE A 259 -19.59 5.60 -7.58
N ALA A 260 -20.16 5.34 -6.40
CA ALA A 260 -19.93 6.15 -5.21
C ALA A 260 -18.43 6.17 -4.84
N LEU A 261 -17.76 5.02 -4.91
CA LEU A 261 -16.31 4.91 -4.67
C LEU A 261 -15.49 5.72 -5.67
N LEU A 262 -15.82 5.65 -6.98
CA LEU A 262 -15.18 6.49 -8.02
C LEU A 262 -15.32 7.99 -7.76
N ARG A 263 -16.45 8.42 -7.17
CA ARG A 263 -16.70 9.83 -6.85
C ARG A 263 -16.12 10.29 -5.52
N SER A 264 -15.99 9.37 -4.57
CA SER A 264 -15.53 9.69 -3.22
C SER A 264 -14.04 10.03 -3.19
N ASP A 265 -13.61 10.91 -2.29
CA ASP A 265 -12.18 11.25 -2.09
C ASP A 265 -11.46 10.24 -1.19
N LEU A 266 -11.89 8.98 -1.24
CA LEU A 266 -11.33 7.92 -0.41
C LEU A 266 -10.05 7.39 -1.03
N GLY A 267 -8.99 7.38 -0.23
CA GLY A 267 -7.79 6.61 -0.52
C GLY A 267 -7.96 5.14 -0.15
N GLU A 268 -7.04 4.31 -0.65
CA GLU A 268 -7.02 2.85 -0.46
C GLU A 268 -7.13 2.41 1.02
N TYR A 269 -6.46 3.14 1.93
CA TYR A 269 -6.53 2.85 3.36
C TYR A 269 -7.94 3.02 3.93
N SER A 270 -8.63 4.10 3.57
CA SER A 270 -9.97 4.40 4.08
C SER A 270 -10.96 3.32 3.64
N VAL A 271 -10.86 2.90 2.38
CA VAL A 271 -11.64 1.79 1.83
C VAL A 271 -11.34 0.47 2.53
N SER A 272 -10.06 0.18 2.79
CA SER A 272 -9.64 -1.02 3.51
C SER A 272 -10.18 -1.07 4.94
N GLN A 273 -10.27 0.06 5.63
CA GLN A 273 -10.86 0.14 6.97
C GLN A 273 -12.38 -0.03 6.92
N LEU A 274 -13.04 0.63 5.98
CA LEU A 274 -14.48 0.55 5.80
C LEU A 274 -14.95 -0.89 5.55
N PHE A 275 -14.25 -1.65 4.71
CA PHE A 275 -14.66 -3.01 4.33
C PHE A 275 -13.75 -4.11 4.91
N ARG A 276 -13.12 -3.86 6.07
CA ARG A 276 -12.14 -4.80 6.68
C ARG A 276 -12.70 -6.21 6.93
N GLU A 277 -14.00 -6.31 7.22
CA GLU A 277 -14.71 -7.57 7.48
C GLU A 277 -15.18 -8.24 6.17
N GLU A 278 -15.10 -7.53 5.05
CA GLU A 278 -15.73 -7.85 3.77
C GLU A 278 -14.67 -8.01 2.68
N LYS A 279 -13.82 -9.03 2.81
CA LYS A 279 -12.59 -9.24 2.01
C LYS A 279 -12.79 -9.05 0.50
N GLN A 280 -13.87 -9.57 -0.07
CA GLN A 280 -14.15 -9.46 -1.51
C GLN A 280 -14.50 -8.02 -1.91
N ILE A 281 -15.34 -7.35 -1.12
CA ILE A 281 -15.75 -5.96 -1.38
C ILE A 281 -14.57 -5.01 -1.16
N GLY A 282 -13.79 -5.22 -0.09
CA GLY A 282 -12.56 -4.46 0.14
C GLY A 282 -11.58 -4.57 -1.02
N LYS A 283 -11.40 -5.77 -1.59
CA LYS A 283 -10.57 -5.98 -2.78
C LYS A 283 -11.10 -5.23 -4.00
N ILE A 284 -12.40 -5.36 -4.30
CA ILE A 284 -13.05 -4.68 -5.43
C ILE A 284 -12.96 -3.16 -5.27
N ALA A 285 -13.26 -2.66 -4.07
CA ALA A 285 -13.24 -1.24 -3.78
C ALA A 285 -11.81 -0.67 -3.88
N SER A 286 -10.78 -1.41 -3.45
CA SER A 286 -9.38 -1.01 -3.63
C SER A 286 -9.01 -0.90 -5.11
N LEU A 287 -9.45 -1.85 -5.94
CA LEU A 287 -9.25 -1.79 -7.39
C LEU A 287 -9.97 -0.61 -8.05
N ILE A 288 -11.15 -0.23 -7.55
CA ILE A 288 -11.83 0.99 -8.01
C ILE A 288 -11.03 2.25 -7.68
N ILE A 289 -10.44 2.33 -6.47
CA ILE A 289 -9.57 3.46 -6.11
C ILE A 289 -8.31 3.47 -6.98
N GLU A 290 -7.67 2.32 -7.19
CA GLU A 290 -6.49 2.19 -8.08
C GLU A 290 -6.82 2.63 -9.52
N LEU A 291 -8.02 2.28 -10.02
CA LEU A 291 -8.51 2.70 -11.33
C LEU A 291 -8.80 4.21 -11.41
N LYS A 292 -9.29 4.81 -10.31
CA LYS A 292 -9.53 6.25 -10.22
C LYS A 292 -8.20 7.03 -10.21
N GLU A 293 -7.19 6.51 -9.52
CA GLU A 293 -5.88 7.17 -9.37
C GLU A 293 -5.01 7.08 -10.64
N GLY A 294 -5.28 6.15 -11.55
CA GLY A 294 -4.54 6.05 -12.81
C GLY A 294 -4.86 4.83 -13.65
N SER A 295 -3.85 3.98 -13.90
CA SER A 295 -4.01 2.77 -14.70
C SER A 295 -3.67 1.53 -13.89
N VAL A 296 -4.54 0.52 -13.94
CA VAL A 296 -4.31 -0.78 -13.32
C VAL A 296 -3.64 -1.69 -14.35
N ARG A 297 -2.41 -2.13 -14.09
CA ARG A 297 -1.64 -3.01 -14.98
C ARG A 297 -1.48 -4.39 -14.38
N VAL A 298 -1.88 -5.42 -15.12
CA VAL A 298 -1.88 -6.80 -14.63
C VAL A 298 -1.36 -7.79 -15.68
N LYS A 299 -0.78 -8.88 -15.21
CA LYS A 299 -0.44 -10.01 -16.08
C LYS A 299 -1.72 -10.69 -16.58
N PRO A 300 -1.73 -11.25 -17.80
CA PRO A 300 -2.92 -11.89 -18.37
C PRO A 300 -3.52 -13.04 -17.53
N THR A 301 -2.69 -13.67 -16.69
CA THR A 301 -3.04 -14.80 -15.80
C THR A 301 -3.33 -14.38 -14.36
N ASP A 302 -3.24 -13.09 -14.03
CA ASP A 302 -3.45 -12.61 -12.66
C ASP A 302 -4.93 -12.66 -12.28
N SER A 303 -5.23 -13.10 -11.04
CA SER A 303 -6.59 -13.04 -10.48
C SER A 303 -7.18 -11.62 -10.46
N LYS A 304 -6.35 -10.58 -10.29
CA LYS A 304 -6.77 -9.18 -10.35
C LYS A 304 -7.41 -8.81 -11.68
N ARG A 305 -7.00 -9.47 -12.78
CA ARG A 305 -7.63 -9.29 -14.10
C ARG A 305 -9.10 -9.71 -14.08
N ALA A 306 -9.42 -10.84 -13.45
CA ALA A 306 -10.79 -11.33 -13.36
C ALA A 306 -11.66 -10.39 -12.54
N ASP A 307 -11.13 -9.84 -11.45
CA ASP A 307 -11.83 -8.85 -10.63
C ASP A 307 -12.06 -7.55 -11.40
N MET A 308 -11.07 -7.06 -12.15
CA MET A 308 -11.22 -5.88 -13.02
C MET A 308 -12.23 -6.10 -14.15
N ASP A 309 -12.19 -7.28 -14.79
CA ASP A 309 -13.17 -7.65 -15.82
C ASP A 309 -14.59 -7.68 -15.22
N SER A 310 -14.75 -8.16 -13.98
CA SER A 310 -16.04 -8.15 -13.26
C SER A 310 -16.50 -6.74 -12.86
N ILE A 311 -15.58 -5.85 -12.47
CA ILE A 311 -15.86 -4.43 -12.22
C ILE A 311 -16.41 -3.77 -13.49
N ILE A 312 -15.75 -4.00 -14.63
CA ILE A 312 -16.19 -3.46 -15.92
C ILE A 312 -17.58 -4.00 -16.27
N GLU A 313 -17.79 -5.32 -16.18
CA GLU A 313 -19.11 -5.93 -16.43
C GLU A 313 -20.19 -5.31 -15.54
N THR A 314 -19.89 -5.06 -14.27
CA THR A 314 -20.84 -4.45 -13.31
C THR A 314 -21.16 -2.99 -13.67
N LEU A 315 -20.16 -2.21 -14.09
CA LEU A 315 -20.35 -0.79 -14.40
C LEU A 315 -21.02 -0.56 -15.76
N THR A 316 -20.67 -1.36 -16.76
CA THR A 316 -21.01 -1.13 -18.18
C THR A 316 -21.95 -2.18 -18.78
N GLY A 317 -22.27 -3.25 -18.05
CA GLY A 317 -22.99 -4.41 -18.60
C GLY A 317 -22.12 -5.31 -19.49
N GLY A 318 -20.83 -5.01 -19.63
CA GLY A 318 -19.90 -5.76 -20.48
C GLY A 318 -19.96 -5.38 -21.96
N GLU A 319 -20.76 -4.39 -22.33
CA GLU A 319 -20.90 -3.95 -23.72
C GLU A 319 -19.69 -3.15 -24.18
N ILE A 320 -19.05 -3.62 -25.26
CA ILE A 320 -17.92 -2.94 -25.89
C ILE A 320 -18.46 -1.84 -26.80
N SER A 321 -18.18 -0.59 -26.47
CA SER A 321 -18.59 0.57 -27.26
C SER A 321 -17.67 0.81 -28.46
N GLU A 322 -16.38 0.53 -28.30
CA GLU A 322 -15.39 0.70 -29.35
C GLU A 322 -14.27 -0.33 -29.23
N LYS A 323 -13.72 -0.76 -30.37
CA LYS A 323 -12.53 -1.60 -30.44
C LYS A 323 -11.54 -0.99 -31.42
N ARG A 324 -10.31 -0.75 -30.97
CA ARG A 324 -9.19 -0.31 -31.81
C ARG A 324 -8.05 -1.31 -31.71
N GLU A 325 -7.41 -1.54 -32.84
CA GLU A 325 -6.20 -2.36 -32.93
C GLU A 325 -5.12 -1.56 -33.64
N TYR A 326 -3.92 -1.52 -33.06
CA TYR A 326 -2.76 -0.91 -33.68
C TYR A 326 -1.48 -1.60 -33.22
N THR A 327 -0.40 -1.36 -33.97
CA THR A 327 0.92 -1.90 -33.69
C THR A 327 1.88 -0.74 -33.47
N GLU A 328 2.68 -0.81 -32.41
CA GLU A 328 3.71 0.17 -32.11
C GLU A 328 4.99 -0.59 -31.72
N GLY A 329 6.02 -0.50 -32.57
CA GLY A 329 7.22 -1.33 -32.47
C GLY A 329 6.91 -2.81 -32.57
N ASP A 330 7.45 -3.61 -31.63
CA ASP A 330 7.27 -5.07 -31.58
C ASP A 330 6.03 -5.50 -30.76
N MET A 331 5.10 -4.57 -30.52
CA MET A 331 3.90 -4.82 -29.71
C MET A 331 2.63 -4.50 -30.48
N GLN A 332 1.66 -5.41 -30.38
CA GLN A 332 0.28 -5.21 -30.84
C GLN A 332 -0.60 -4.83 -29.64
N TYR A 333 -1.40 -3.78 -29.82
CA TYR A 333 -2.32 -3.26 -28.82
C TYR A 333 -3.75 -3.46 -29.28
N ILE A 334 -4.55 -4.14 -28.46
CA ILE A 334 -6.00 -4.28 -28.66
C ILE A 334 -6.70 -3.51 -27.55
N VAL A 335 -7.30 -2.38 -27.90
CA VAL A 335 -7.99 -1.48 -26.96
C VAL A 335 -9.49 -1.68 -27.09
N TYR A 336 -10.11 -2.06 -25.98
CA TYR A 336 -11.57 -2.10 -25.82
C TYR A 336 -12.00 -0.92 -24.96
N THR A 337 -12.91 -0.09 -25.46
CA THR A 337 -13.52 1.00 -24.71
C THR A 337 -14.92 0.62 -24.29
N TYR A 338 -15.20 0.75 -23.00
CA TYR A 338 -16.50 0.52 -22.39
C TYR A 338 -17.02 1.85 -21.86
N ARG A 339 -18.26 2.21 -22.19
CA ARG A 339 -18.87 3.45 -21.71
C ARG A 339 -19.97 3.15 -20.69
N PHE A 340 -20.10 4.02 -19.70
CA PHE A 340 -21.18 3.98 -18.74
C PHE A 340 -21.55 5.39 -18.32
N LYS A 341 -22.81 5.56 -17.94
CA LYS A 341 -23.26 6.79 -17.29
C LYS A 341 -23.06 6.71 -15.80
N ASP A 342 -22.50 7.77 -15.22
CA ASP A 342 -22.53 7.97 -13.78
C ASP A 342 -23.90 8.48 -13.31
N HIS A 343 -24.04 8.75 -12.00
CA HIS A 343 -25.28 9.21 -11.39
C HIS A 343 -25.78 10.56 -11.91
N GLU A 344 -24.89 11.40 -12.46
CA GLU A 344 -25.23 12.70 -13.03
C GLU A 344 -25.49 12.63 -14.54
N GLU A 345 -25.68 11.41 -15.07
CA GLU A 345 -25.82 11.12 -16.50
C GLU A 345 -24.58 11.50 -17.32
N LYS A 346 -23.43 11.77 -16.68
CA LYS A 346 -22.16 12.02 -17.38
C LYS A 346 -21.62 10.71 -17.92
N GLU A 347 -21.30 10.70 -19.20
CA GLU A 347 -20.69 9.56 -19.87
C GLU A 347 -19.22 9.47 -19.45
N ARG A 348 -18.84 8.33 -18.86
CA ARG A 348 -17.45 7.99 -18.54
C ARG A 348 -17.04 6.77 -19.33
N SER A 349 -15.74 6.62 -19.56
CA SER A 349 -15.20 5.49 -20.31
C SER A 349 -14.14 4.73 -19.51
N ILE A 350 -14.12 3.40 -19.63
CA ILE A 350 -13.02 2.57 -19.16
C ILE A 350 -12.40 1.90 -20.39
N THR A 351 -11.09 2.00 -20.54
CA THR A 351 -10.37 1.23 -21.56
C THR A 351 -9.71 0.00 -20.95
N LYS A 352 -9.80 -1.12 -21.65
CA LYS A 352 -9.01 -2.33 -21.45
C LYS A 352 -8.09 -2.51 -22.65
N THR A 353 -6.78 -2.36 -22.44
CA THR A 353 -5.76 -2.56 -23.45
C THR A 353 -5.06 -3.88 -23.22
N ILE A 354 -5.14 -4.79 -24.19
CA ILE A 354 -4.37 -6.03 -24.21
C ILE A 354 -3.11 -5.79 -25.05
N VAL A 355 -1.94 -5.89 -24.41
CA VAL A 355 -0.64 -5.76 -25.06
C VAL A 355 -0.13 -7.15 -25.41
N LYS A 356 0.14 -7.40 -26.68
CA LYS A 356 0.67 -8.66 -27.21
C LYS A 356 2.01 -8.41 -27.88
N ASP A 357 2.90 -9.40 -27.83
CA ASP A 357 4.09 -9.41 -28.69
C ASP A 357 3.76 -9.80 -30.13
N LEU A 358 4.73 -9.69 -31.05
CA LEU A 358 4.58 -10.10 -32.46
C LEU A 358 4.22 -11.58 -32.66
N SER A 359 4.43 -12.43 -31.65
CA SER A 359 3.99 -13.85 -31.70
C SER A 359 2.50 -14.02 -31.33
N GLY A 360 1.82 -12.93 -30.98
CA GLY A 360 0.42 -12.92 -30.55
C GLY A 360 0.21 -13.27 -29.08
N LYS A 361 1.29 -13.47 -28.30
CA LYS A 361 1.21 -13.81 -26.88
C LYS A 361 0.95 -12.55 -26.06
N ALA A 362 -0.12 -12.58 -25.26
CA ALA A 362 -0.44 -11.49 -24.33
C ALA A 362 0.65 -11.35 -23.26
N ARG A 363 1.14 -10.12 -23.06
CA ARG A 363 2.16 -9.75 -22.09
C ARG A 363 1.58 -9.02 -20.89
N GLU A 364 0.64 -8.12 -21.14
CA GLU A 364 0.03 -7.27 -20.12
C GLU A 364 -1.41 -6.91 -20.51
N VAL A 365 -2.23 -6.65 -19.49
CA VAL A 365 -3.55 -6.03 -19.63
C VAL A 365 -3.56 -4.75 -18.80
N ILE A 366 -3.94 -3.64 -19.42
CA ILE A 366 -3.95 -2.32 -18.81
C ILE A 366 -5.39 -1.82 -18.78
N TYR A 367 -5.86 -1.42 -17.61
CA TYR A 367 -7.17 -0.79 -17.42
C TYR A 367 -6.97 0.69 -17.09
N LYS A 368 -7.80 1.57 -17.66
CA LYS A 368 -7.71 3.00 -17.39
C LYS A 368 -9.11 3.63 -17.43
N LEU A 369 -9.40 4.47 -16.44
CA LEU A 369 -10.56 5.36 -16.47
C LEU A 369 -10.25 6.58 -17.33
N ILE A 370 -11.20 6.95 -18.17
CA ILE A 370 -11.18 8.14 -19.02
C ILE A 370 -12.41 8.96 -18.62
N ASP A 371 -12.15 10.13 -18.04
CA ASP A 371 -13.17 11.12 -17.70
C ASP A 371 -13.60 11.96 -18.91
#